data_AF-A0A705SLV2-F1
#
_entry.id   AF-A0A705SLV2-F1
#
_cell.length_a   1.000
_cell.length_b   1.000
_cell.length_c   1.000
_cell.angle_alpha   90.00
_cell.angle_beta   90.00
_cell.angle_gamma   90.00
#
_symmetry.space_group_name_H-M   'P 1'
#
loop_
_entity.id
_entity.type
_entity.pdbx_description
1 polymer ?
#
loop_
_entity_poly.entity_id
_entity_poly.type
_entity_poly.pdbx_seq_one_letter_code
_entity_poly.pdbx_strand_id
1 'polypeptide(L)'
;TFVGLFFFGWQRLNKYQHLLVTWLVAFGSNISALWILNANGWMQYPTGAHFNIDTLRMEMSSFSDLVFNPVSQVKFVHTVMSGYVTGAMFIMSISAWYLLRGREREVALRSFAIGSVFGTLAILGTLQLGDSSAYEVAQIQPVKLAAMEGEWQTEPAPAPFHLIAWPQQEQERNAFAVKIPALLGILATHSLDTPVPGLKNLMDDALPRLKRGREAWLLMKEIAQGNRSPQVLNAFHAVEGDLGYGILLAKYAPDMNHVTPEQYRAAQRGAIPQVAPVFWSFRIMVGCGSLLLVVMLIALIQTLRMRIDQHRWVLRMTLWSLPLPWIAIEAGWFMTEFGRQPWAIQDILPTWYAHSALTPGQLAFSMGLILGLYTLFLIAEVYLMQKYARLGPSAMQHQQQAQQQG
;
A
#
# COMPACT_ATOMS: atom_id res chain seq x y z
N THR A 1 4.31 8.53 -24.57
CA THR A 1 3.97 8.89 -25.97
C THR A 1 2.64 9.61 -26.09
N PHE A 2 1.50 8.96 -25.83
CA PHE A 2 0.17 9.55 -26.08
C PHE A 2 -0.16 10.80 -25.24
N VAL A 3 0.45 10.98 -24.07
CA VAL A 3 0.29 12.21 -23.26
C VAL A 3 0.77 13.47 -24.00
N GLY A 4 1.80 13.38 -24.86
CA GLY A 4 2.22 14.49 -25.69
C GLY A 4 1.18 14.82 -26.77
N LEU A 5 0.63 13.79 -27.42
CA LEU A 5 -0.45 13.95 -28.40
C LEU A 5 -1.76 14.45 -27.76
N PHE A 6 -2.01 14.11 -26.49
CA PHE A 6 -3.14 14.64 -25.75
C PHE A 6 -3.08 16.17 -25.63
N PHE A 7 -1.91 16.72 -25.27
CA PHE A 7 -1.73 18.17 -25.15
C PHE A 7 -1.65 18.89 -26.50
N PHE A 8 -0.91 18.35 -27.47
CA PHE A 8 -0.59 19.06 -28.71
C PHE A 8 -1.43 18.64 -29.93
N GLY A 9 -2.25 17.59 -29.80
CA GLY A 9 -3.02 16.99 -30.90
C GLY A 9 -4.37 17.64 -31.18
N TRP A 10 -4.82 18.62 -30.39
CA TRP A 10 -6.16 19.23 -30.50
C TRP A 10 -6.50 19.79 -31.88
N GLN A 11 -5.52 20.38 -32.57
CA GLN A 11 -5.70 20.96 -33.92
C GLN A 11 -5.31 20.01 -35.06
N ARG A 12 -4.75 18.84 -34.74
CA ARG A 12 -4.20 17.89 -35.74
C ARG A 12 -4.97 16.58 -35.82
N LEU A 13 -5.74 16.24 -34.79
CA LEU A 13 -6.53 15.02 -34.69
C LEU A 13 -8.01 15.38 -34.75
N ASN A 14 -8.82 14.51 -35.35
CA ASN A 14 -10.26 14.65 -35.23
C ASN A 14 -10.74 14.24 -33.81
N LYS A 15 -11.98 14.57 -33.47
CA LYS A 15 -12.54 14.33 -32.12
C LYS A 15 -12.49 12.86 -31.66
N TYR A 16 -12.66 11.90 -32.57
CA TYR A 16 -12.64 10.47 -32.22
C TYR A 16 -11.20 9.97 -32.03
N GLN A 17 -10.27 10.45 -32.84
CA GLN A 17 -8.84 10.17 -32.70
C GLN A 17 -8.30 10.74 -31.39
N HIS A 18 -8.66 11.98 -31.05
CA HIS A 18 -8.23 12.61 -29.79
C HIS A 18 -8.83 11.90 -28.57
N LEU A 19 -10.11 11.48 -28.66
CA LEU A 19 -10.73 10.64 -27.63
C LEU A 19 -10.00 9.31 -27.45
N LEU A 20 -9.65 8.62 -28.54
CA LEU A 20 -8.86 7.39 -28.48
C LEU A 20 -7.50 7.61 -27.82
N VAL A 21 -6.79 8.68 -28.19
CA VAL A 21 -5.52 9.08 -27.54
C VAL A 21 -5.70 9.24 -26.04
N THR A 22 -6.78 9.91 -25.61
CA THR A 22 -7.10 10.11 -24.19
C THR A 22 -7.33 8.79 -23.46
N TRP A 23 -8.09 7.86 -24.06
CA TRP A 23 -8.28 6.51 -23.51
C TRP A 23 -6.98 5.71 -23.42
N LEU A 24 -6.10 5.81 -24.42
CA LEU A 24 -4.81 5.14 -24.40
C LEU A 24 -3.86 5.69 -23.33
N VAL A 25 -3.96 6.97 -22.98
CA VAL A 25 -3.25 7.53 -21.82
C VAL A 25 -3.73 6.88 -20.52
N ALA A 26 -5.05 6.85 -20.29
CA ALA A 26 -5.62 6.22 -19.09
C ALA A 26 -5.30 4.72 -19.01
N PHE A 27 -5.41 4.01 -20.14
CA PHE A 27 -5.05 2.60 -20.24
C PHE A 27 -3.57 2.37 -19.91
N GLY A 28 -2.66 3.18 -20.47
CA GLY A 28 -1.23 3.10 -20.17
C GLY A 28 -0.92 3.34 -18.69
N SER A 29 -1.60 4.28 -18.04
CA SER A 29 -1.49 4.51 -16.60
C SER A 29 -1.90 3.27 -15.78
N ASN A 30 -3.00 2.60 -16.15
CA ASN A 30 -3.44 1.37 -15.48
C ASN A 30 -2.49 0.20 -15.71
N ILE A 31 -1.97 0.02 -16.94
CA ILE A 31 -0.99 -1.03 -17.23
C ILE A 31 0.31 -0.80 -16.47
N SER A 32 0.74 0.46 -16.31
CA SER A 32 1.89 0.78 -15.47
C SER A 32 1.64 0.39 -14.01
N ALA A 33 0.44 0.68 -13.48
CA ALA A 33 0.06 0.29 -12.13
C ALA A 33 0.02 -1.24 -11.95
N LEU A 34 -0.48 -1.97 -12.94
CA LEU A 34 -0.52 -3.44 -12.92
C LEU A 34 0.88 -4.03 -12.76
N TRP A 35 1.83 -3.61 -13.58
CA TRP A 35 3.18 -4.19 -13.55
C TRP A 35 3.96 -3.85 -12.29
N ILE A 36 3.86 -2.60 -11.80
CA ILE A 36 4.55 -2.21 -10.57
C ILE A 36 3.94 -2.90 -9.34
N LEU A 37 2.61 -3.11 -9.33
CA LEU A 37 1.93 -3.80 -8.24
C LEU A 37 2.08 -5.32 -8.32
N ASN A 38 2.32 -5.90 -9.50
CA ASN A 38 2.79 -7.29 -9.61
C ASN A 38 4.16 -7.47 -8.94
N ALA A 39 5.09 -6.56 -9.18
CA ALA A 39 6.40 -6.61 -8.52
C ALA A 39 6.27 -6.47 -7.00
N ASN A 40 5.49 -5.50 -6.51
CA ASN A 40 5.27 -5.31 -5.08
C ASN A 40 4.47 -6.46 -4.45
N GLY A 41 3.47 -7.01 -5.14
CA GLY A 41 2.71 -8.17 -4.68
C GLY A 41 3.57 -9.43 -4.56
N TRP A 42 4.50 -9.64 -5.50
CA TRP A 42 5.51 -10.70 -5.38
C TRP A 42 6.43 -10.52 -4.17
N MET A 43 6.84 -9.28 -3.83
CA MET A 43 7.62 -9.01 -2.61
C MET A 43 6.85 -9.38 -1.32
N GLN A 44 5.52 -9.39 -1.37
CA GLN A 44 4.64 -9.73 -0.24
C GLN A 44 4.33 -11.23 -0.21
N TYR A 45 4.25 -11.89 -1.37
CA TYR A 45 4.00 -13.31 -1.49
C TYR A 45 4.80 -13.88 -2.67
N PRO A 46 6.04 -14.35 -2.45
CA PRO A 46 6.97 -14.65 -3.53
C PRO A 46 6.69 -16.02 -4.18
N THR A 47 5.62 -16.11 -4.98
CA THR A 47 5.26 -17.30 -5.77
C THR A 47 6.05 -17.37 -7.08
N GLY A 48 6.12 -18.57 -7.68
CA GLY A 48 6.72 -18.76 -9.01
C GLY A 48 8.24 -18.54 -9.06
N ALA A 49 8.94 -18.69 -7.93
CA ALA A 49 10.40 -18.59 -7.82
C ALA A 49 10.97 -19.66 -6.88
N HIS A 50 12.24 -20.00 -7.06
CA HIS A 50 12.98 -20.91 -6.18
C HIS A 50 14.39 -20.37 -5.94
N PHE A 51 15.02 -20.74 -4.82
CA PHE A 51 16.40 -20.35 -4.54
C PHE A 51 17.36 -21.27 -5.28
N ASN A 52 18.32 -20.69 -6.01
CA ASN A 52 19.37 -21.46 -6.67
C ASN A 52 20.70 -21.27 -5.91
N ILE A 53 21.20 -22.37 -5.34
CA ILE A 53 22.43 -22.39 -4.54
C ILE A 53 23.69 -22.11 -5.37
N ASP A 54 23.67 -22.39 -6.68
CA ASP A 54 24.81 -22.12 -7.57
C ASP A 54 24.95 -20.65 -7.90
N THR A 55 23.83 -19.97 -8.12
CA THR A 55 23.79 -18.56 -8.50
C THR A 55 23.55 -17.63 -7.30
N LEU A 56 23.28 -18.20 -6.12
CA LEU A 56 23.00 -17.50 -4.86
C LEU A 56 21.89 -16.45 -4.98
N ARG A 57 20.87 -16.75 -5.80
CA ARG A 57 19.74 -15.86 -6.06
C ARG A 57 18.45 -16.64 -6.25
N MET A 58 17.33 -15.93 -6.14
CA MET A 58 16.03 -16.44 -6.55
C MET A 58 15.94 -16.47 -8.07
N GLU A 59 15.53 -17.60 -8.63
CA GLU A 59 15.29 -17.79 -10.06
C GLU A 59 13.81 -18.08 -10.33
N MET A 60 13.28 -17.46 -11.38
CA MET A 60 11.87 -17.60 -11.75
C MET A 60 11.60 -19.03 -12.26
N SER A 61 10.63 -19.70 -11.66
CA SER A 61 10.15 -21.00 -12.10
C SER A 61 8.87 -20.90 -12.94
N SER A 62 8.00 -19.92 -12.66
CA SER A 62 6.72 -19.73 -13.38
C SER A 62 6.37 -18.25 -13.50
N PHE A 63 6.41 -17.74 -14.73
CA PHE A 63 5.97 -16.37 -15.01
C PHE A 63 4.45 -16.20 -14.81
N SER A 64 3.67 -17.25 -15.07
CA SER A 64 2.21 -17.22 -14.89
C SER A 64 1.85 -17.04 -13.41
N ASP A 65 2.50 -17.78 -12.50
CA ASP A 65 2.22 -17.70 -11.07
C ASP A 65 2.65 -16.36 -10.45
N LEU A 66 3.64 -15.71 -11.08
CA LEU A 66 4.06 -14.35 -10.72
C LEU A 66 3.01 -13.32 -11.15
N VAL A 67 2.51 -13.40 -12.39
CA VAL A 67 1.53 -12.45 -12.94
C VAL A 67 0.17 -12.60 -12.28
N PHE A 68 -0.30 -13.83 -12.06
CA PHE A 68 -1.61 -14.13 -11.47
C PHE A 68 -1.56 -14.35 -9.95
N ASN A 69 -0.52 -13.85 -9.30
CA ASN A 69 -0.40 -13.86 -7.85
C ASN A 69 -1.61 -13.16 -7.20
N PRO A 70 -2.33 -13.82 -6.27
CA PRO A 70 -3.59 -13.29 -5.73
C PRO A 70 -3.40 -11.97 -4.96
N VAL A 71 -2.27 -11.82 -4.23
CA VAL A 71 -1.92 -10.58 -3.53
C VAL A 71 -1.73 -9.44 -4.53
N SER A 72 -1.08 -9.70 -5.66
CA SER A 72 -0.89 -8.70 -6.72
C SER A 72 -2.21 -8.24 -7.32
N GLN A 73 -3.16 -9.15 -7.57
CA GLN A 73 -4.45 -8.82 -8.14
C GLN A 73 -5.26 -7.90 -7.23
N VAL A 74 -5.37 -8.25 -5.95
CA VAL A 74 -6.12 -7.44 -4.99
C VAL A 74 -5.47 -6.07 -4.79
N LYS A 75 -4.14 -6.02 -4.67
CA LYS A 75 -3.38 -4.77 -4.57
C LYS A 75 -3.58 -3.87 -5.79
N PHE A 76 -3.53 -4.45 -6.99
CA PHE A 76 -3.73 -3.72 -8.24
C PHE A 76 -5.06 -2.97 -8.22
N VAL A 77 -6.16 -3.68 -8.03
CA VAL A 77 -7.49 -3.05 -8.12
C VAL A 77 -7.70 -2.07 -6.96
N HIS A 78 -7.30 -2.42 -5.73
CA HIS A 78 -7.44 -1.52 -4.58
C HIS A 78 -6.66 -0.20 -4.75
N THR A 79 -5.42 -0.28 -5.25
CA THR A 79 -4.56 0.90 -5.43
C THR A 79 -5.06 1.79 -6.57
N VAL A 80 -5.45 1.20 -7.69
CA VAL A 80 -5.97 1.94 -8.84
C VAL A 80 -7.27 2.65 -8.50
N MET A 81 -8.20 1.97 -7.82
CA MET A 81 -9.47 2.57 -7.38
C MET A 81 -9.23 3.68 -6.36
N SER A 82 -8.28 3.53 -5.44
CA SER A 82 -7.87 4.61 -4.53
C SER A 82 -7.31 5.83 -5.29
N GLY A 83 -6.56 5.62 -6.37
CA GLY A 83 -6.13 6.69 -7.27
C GLY A 83 -7.29 7.41 -7.95
N TYR A 84 -8.33 6.67 -8.36
CA TYR A 84 -9.55 7.23 -8.94
C TYR A 84 -10.34 8.07 -7.94
N VAL A 85 -10.45 7.62 -6.69
CA VAL A 85 -11.03 8.40 -5.59
C VAL A 85 -10.30 9.72 -5.42
N THR A 86 -8.96 9.71 -5.40
CA THR A 86 -8.13 10.92 -5.29
C THR A 86 -8.38 11.89 -6.44
N GLY A 87 -8.38 11.41 -7.69
CA GLY A 87 -8.65 12.23 -8.86
C GLY A 87 -10.05 12.85 -8.85
N ALA A 88 -11.07 12.06 -8.50
CA ALA A 88 -12.45 12.52 -8.38
C ALA A 88 -12.59 13.58 -7.27
N MET A 89 -12.01 13.33 -6.10
CA MET A 89 -12.04 14.23 -4.96
C MET A 89 -11.36 15.57 -5.28
N PHE A 90 -10.25 15.54 -6.02
CA PHE A 90 -9.54 16.74 -6.48
C PHE A 90 -10.44 17.60 -7.39
N ILE A 91 -11.04 17.00 -8.42
CA ILE A 91 -11.94 17.69 -9.35
C ILE A 91 -13.15 18.27 -8.61
N MET A 92 -13.76 17.49 -7.71
CA MET A 92 -14.90 17.92 -6.90
C MET A 92 -14.54 19.08 -5.98
N SER A 93 -13.37 19.05 -5.34
CA SER A 93 -12.90 20.10 -4.42
C SER A 93 -12.66 21.42 -5.14
N ILE A 94 -12.01 21.39 -6.31
CA ILE A 94 -11.81 22.60 -7.12
C ILE A 94 -13.15 23.14 -7.62
N SER A 95 -14.04 22.26 -8.08
CA SER A 95 -15.38 22.65 -8.51
C SER A 95 -16.19 23.29 -7.36
N ALA A 96 -16.11 22.70 -6.17
CA ALA A 96 -16.74 23.26 -4.97
C ALA A 96 -16.17 24.64 -4.60
N TRP A 97 -14.86 24.83 -4.76
CA TRP A 97 -14.22 26.13 -4.55
C TRP A 97 -14.74 27.21 -5.52
N TYR A 98 -14.87 26.88 -6.81
CA TYR A 98 -15.45 27.78 -7.80
C TYR A 98 -16.90 28.16 -7.46
N LEU A 99 -17.75 27.18 -7.12
CA LEU A 99 -19.14 27.40 -6.73
C LEU A 99 -19.25 28.25 -5.46
N LEU A 100 -18.41 28.02 -4.45
CA LEU A 100 -18.38 28.83 -3.22
C LEU A 100 -18.02 30.30 -3.47
N ARG A 101 -17.25 30.57 -4.53
CA ARG A 101 -16.82 31.90 -4.98
C ARG A 101 -17.76 32.51 -6.02
N GLY A 102 -18.79 31.80 -6.46
CA GLY A 102 -19.72 32.25 -7.49
C GLY A 102 -19.08 32.41 -8.88
N ARG A 103 -18.06 31.60 -9.21
CA ARG A 103 -17.34 31.66 -10.50
C ARG A 103 -17.47 30.34 -11.25
N GLU A 104 -17.22 30.36 -12.56
CA GLU A 104 -17.09 29.16 -13.40
C GLU A 104 -18.27 28.18 -13.28
N ARG A 105 -19.48 28.70 -13.00
CA ARG A 105 -20.60 27.89 -12.48
C ARG A 105 -20.95 26.72 -13.38
N GLU A 106 -21.04 26.93 -14.68
CA GLU A 106 -21.41 25.88 -15.63
C GLU A 106 -20.39 24.74 -15.65
N VAL A 107 -19.10 25.07 -15.78
CA VAL A 107 -18.01 24.09 -15.77
C VAL A 107 -17.96 23.38 -14.41
N ALA A 108 -18.06 24.13 -13.31
CA ALA A 108 -17.99 23.58 -11.98
C ALA A 108 -19.13 22.60 -11.67
N LEU A 109 -20.37 22.89 -12.09
CA LEU A 109 -21.49 21.97 -11.89
C LEU A 109 -21.31 20.66 -12.66
N ARG A 110 -20.89 20.73 -13.93
CA ARG A 110 -20.66 19.55 -14.76
C ARG A 110 -19.50 18.70 -14.22
N SER A 111 -18.39 19.34 -13.88
CA SER A 111 -17.21 18.69 -13.30
C SER A 111 -17.51 18.06 -11.94
N PHE A 112 -18.25 18.75 -11.08
CA PHE A 112 -18.68 18.20 -9.79
C PHE A 112 -19.59 16.99 -9.98
N ALA A 113 -20.54 17.05 -10.91
CA ALA A 113 -21.44 15.94 -11.19
C ALA A 113 -20.68 14.68 -11.64
N ILE A 114 -19.80 14.81 -12.64
CA ILE A 114 -18.96 13.70 -13.12
C ILE A 114 -18.09 13.14 -12.00
N GLY A 115 -17.42 14.03 -11.24
CA GLY A 115 -16.59 13.64 -10.11
C GLY A 115 -17.36 12.89 -9.02
N SER A 116 -18.58 13.33 -8.69
CA SER A 116 -19.40 12.70 -7.66
C SER A 116 -19.87 11.29 -8.04
N VAL A 117 -20.26 11.08 -9.31
CA VAL A 117 -20.68 9.76 -9.80
C VAL A 117 -19.48 8.81 -9.87
N PHE A 118 -18.42 9.22 -10.58
CA PHE A 118 -17.24 8.39 -10.74
C PHE A 118 -16.54 8.12 -9.41
N GLY A 119 -16.39 9.15 -8.57
CA GLY A 119 -15.80 9.04 -7.24
C GLY A 119 -16.58 8.10 -6.33
N THR A 120 -17.92 8.17 -6.32
CA THR A 120 -18.74 7.26 -5.51
C THR A 120 -18.57 5.81 -5.93
N LEU A 121 -18.57 5.52 -7.24
CA LEU A 121 -18.30 4.17 -7.74
C LEU A 121 -16.88 3.71 -7.37
N ALA A 122 -15.90 4.62 -7.47
CA ALA A 122 -14.52 4.34 -7.11
C ALA A 122 -14.37 4.00 -5.62
N ILE A 123 -14.93 4.79 -4.70
CA ILE A 123 -14.78 4.57 -3.26
C ILE A 123 -15.51 3.31 -2.78
N LEU A 124 -16.68 2.99 -3.36
CA LEU A 124 -17.37 1.73 -3.08
C LEU A 124 -16.50 0.54 -3.49
N GLY A 125 -15.90 0.62 -4.68
CA GLY A 125 -14.94 -0.39 -5.14
C GLY A 125 -13.71 -0.49 -4.24
N THR A 126 -13.10 0.64 -3.86
CA THR A 126 -11.95 0.67 -2.95
C THR A 126 -12.25 -0.01 -1.61
N LEU A 127 -13.41 0.25 -1.00
CA LEU A 127 -13.78 -0.33 0.29
C LEU A 127 -14.06 -1.83 0.19
N GLN A 128 -14.80 -2.26 -0.83
CA GLN A 128 -15.05 -3.69 -1.06
C GLN A 128 -13.76 -4.48 -1.27
N LEU A 129 -12.85 -3.92 -2.08
CA LEU A 129 -11.54 -4.53 -2.32
C LEU A 129 -10.62 -4.43 -1.11
N GLY A 130 -10.82 -3.45 -0.25
CA GLY A 130 -10.12 -3.33 1.03
C GLY A 130 -10.46 -4.49 1.97
N ASP A 131 -11.73 -4.88 2.05
CA ASP A 131 -12.17 -6.07 2.79
C ASP A 131 -11.56 -7.36 2.22
N SER A 132 -11.64 -7.54 0.89
CA SER A 132 -11.00 -8.68 0.22
C SER A 132 -9.48 -8.70 0.44
N SER A 133 -8.83 -7.53 0.51
CA SER A 133 -7.40 -7.43 0.81
C SER A 133 -7.08 -7.80 2.25
N ALA A 134 -7.92 -7.42 3.21
CA ALA A 134 -7.73 -7.77 4.61
C ALA A 134 -7.86 -9.29 4.81
N TYR A 135 -8.85 -9.91 4.14
CA TYR A 135 -9.01 -11.36 4.13
C TYR A 135 -7.81 -12.09 3.52
N GLU A 136 -7.30 -11.64 2.36
CA GLU A 136 -6.12 -12.24 1.73
C GLU A 136 -4.86 -12.12 2.63
N VAL A 137 -4.69 -10.96 3.30
CA VAL A 137 -3.63 -10.75 4.28
C VAL A 137 -3.79 -11.68 5.49
N ALA A 138 -5.00 -11.96 5.94
CA ALA A 138 -5.26 -12.90 7.03
C ALA A 138 -4.71 -14.31 6.72
N GLN A 139 -4.88 -14.76 5.48
CA GLN A 139 -4.47 -16.09 5.04
C GLN A 139 -2.96 -16.19 4.76
N ILE A 140 -2.39 -15.17 4.12
CA ILE A 140 -0.99 -15.21 3.64
C ILE A 140 -0.01 -14.61 4.65
N GLN A 141 -0.42 -13.57 5.38
CA GLN A 141 0.42 -12.84 6.32
C GLN A 141 -0.29 -12.57 7.65
N PRO A 142 -0.59 -13.61 8.44
CA PRO A 142 -1.33 -13.47 9.70
C PRO A 142 -0.64 -12.53 10.71
N VAL A 143 0.71 -12.46 10.70
CA VAL A 143 1.47 -11.51 11.51
C VAL A 143 1.11 -10.06 11.19
N LYS A 144 0.95 -9.74 9.91
CA LYS A 144 0.56 -8.39 9.49
C LYS A 144 -0.86 -8.08 9.92
N LEU A 145 -1.80 -9.01 9.75
CA LEU A 145 -3.17 -8.83 10.23
C LEU A 145 -3.21 -8.62 11.75
N ALA A 146 -2.53 -9.47 12.53
CA ALA A 146 -2.51 -9.36 13.98
C ALA A 146 -1.85 -8.05 14.43
N ALA A 147 -0.82 -7.56 13.72
CA ALA A 147 -0.22 -6.26 13.95
C ALA A 147 -1.13 -5.09 13.54
N MET A 148 -1.87 -5.23 12.43
CA MET A 148 -2.93 -4.30 12.05
C MET A 148 -3.91 -4.23 13.22
N GLU A 149 -4.43 -5.33 13.72
CA GLU A 149 -5.45 -5.30 14.77
C GLU A 149 -4.92 -5.04 16.18
N GLY A 150 -3.61 -5.05 16.39
CA GLY A 150 -3.03 -4.94 17.72
C GLY A 150 -3.36 -6.13 18.61
N GLU A 151 -3.53 -7.32 18.02
CA GLU A 151 -3.90 -8.54 18.73
C GLU A 151 -2.66 -9.29 19.22
N TRP A 152 -2.39 -9.19 20.53
CA TRP A 152 -1.23 -9.84 21.14
C TRP A 152 -1.50 -11.30 21.50
N GLN A 153 -2.71 -11.61 21.93
CA GLN A 153 -3.14 -12.95 22.31
C GLN A 153 -4.16 -13.44 21.30
N THR A 154 -4.21 -14.75 21.09
CA THR A 154 -5.23 -15.37 20.24
C THR A 154 -6.60 -15.14 20.87
N GLU A 155 -7.47 -14.44 20.15
CA GLU A 155 -8.83 -14.14 20.59
C GLU A 155 -9.77 -15.28 20.16
N PRO A 156 -10.55 -15.86 21.09
CA PRO A 156 -11.56 -16.85 20.74
C PRO A 156 -12.66 -16.22 19.89
N ALA A 157 -13.33 -17.05 19.09
CA ALA A 157 -14.47 -16.60 18.31
C ALA A 157 -15.67 -16.30 19.25
N PRO A 158 -16.44 -15.23 19.03
CA PRO A 158 -16.28 -14.23 17.97
C PRO A 158 -15.24 -13.14 18.34
N ALA A 159 -14.22 -12.99 17.49
CA ALA A 159 -13.09 -12.09 17.78
C ALA A 159 -13.49 -10.60 17.72
N PRO A 160 -13.09 -9.78 18.71
CA PRO A 160 -13.42 -8.36 18.75
C PRO A 160 -12.51 -7.51 17.84
N PHE A 161 -13.03 -6.41 17.30
CA PHE A 161 -12.25 -5.42 16.54
C PHE A 161 -11.76 -4.29 17.45
N HIS A 162 -10.47 -3.99 17.42
CA HIS A 162 -9.91 -2.86 18.16
C HIS A 162 -10.14 -1.53 17.41
N LEU A 163 -11.15 -0.78 17.81
CA LEU A 163 -11.39 0.56 17.26
C LEU A 163 -10.26 1.52 17.62
N ILE A 164 -9.84 1.51 18.89
CA ILE A 164 -8.71 2.26 19.42
C ILE A 164 -7.93 1.33 20.35
N ALA A 165 -6.61 1.28 20.21
CA ALA A 165 -5.74 0.58 21.14
C ALA A 165 -4.41 1.32 21.28
N TRP A 166 -3.72 1.07 22.39
CA TRP A 166 -2.35 1.56 22.60
C TRP A 166 -1.38 0.37 22.76
N PRO A 167 -0.85 -0.17 21.65
CA PRO A 167 0.04 -1.32 21.70
C PRO A 167 1.39 -0.98 22.36
N GLN A 168 1.81 -1.80 23.31
CA GLN A 168 3.13 -1.70 23.95
C GLN A 168 3.97 -2.91 23.58
N GLN A 169 4.91 -2.71 22.65
CA GLN A 169 5.72 -3.77 22.06
C GLN A 169 6.51 -4.56 23.11
N GLU A 170 7.17 -3.87 24.04
CA GLU A 170 8.03 -4.51 25.05
C GLU A 170 7.25 -5.36 26.06
N GLN A 171 6.00 -4.97 26.32
CA GLN A 171 5.12 -5.67 27.27
C GLN A 171 4.21 -6.69 26.57
N GLU A 172 4.26 -6.74 25.23
CA GLU A 172 3.47 -7.63 24.37
C GLU A 172 1.98 -7.63 24.76
N ARG A 173 1.44 -6.42 24.96
CA ARG A 173 0.05 -6.16 25.35
C ARG A 173 -0.41 -4.77 24.89
N ASN A 174 -1.72 -4.55 24.91
CA ASN A 174 -2.28 -3.21 24.78
C ASN A 174 -2.43 -2.57 26.17
N ALA A 175 -1.94 -1.34 26.35
CA ALA A 175 -2.12 -0.60 27.60
C ALA A 175 -3.59 -0.19 27.81
N PHE A 176 -4.29 0.06 26.70
CA PHE A 176 -5.69 0.43 26.64
C PHE A 176 -6.27 -0.04 25.31
N ALA A 177 -7.55 -0.40 25.31
CA ALA A 177 -8.27 -0.86 24.11
C ALA A 177 -9.78 -0.56 24.22
N VAL A 178 -10.35 -0.02 23.14
CA VAL A 178 -11.79 0.07 22.88
C VAL A 178 -12.13 -0.92 21.79
N LYS A 179 -13.00 -1.88 22.12
CA LYS A 179 -13.34 -3.02 21.26
C LYS A 179 -14.78 -2.94 20.75
N ILE A 180 -15.00 -3.35 19.50
CA ILE A 180 -16.32 -3.63 18.94
C ILE A 180 -16.48 -5.15 18.88
N PRO A 181 -17.44 -5.75 19.61
CA PRO A 181 -17.60 -7.20 19.65
C PRO A 181 -17.84 -7.81 18.25
N ALA A 182 -17.29 -9.01 18.02
CA ALA A 182 -17.49 -9.84 16.82
C ALA A 182 -17.07 -9.28 15.45
N LEU A 183 -16.76 -7.99 15.35
CA LEU A 183 -16.48 -7.34 14.06
C LEU A 183 -15.19 -7.86 13.41
N LEU A 184 -14.17 -8.21 14.19
CA LEU A 184 -12.91 -8.70 13.62
C LEU A 184 -13.07 -10.09 12.99
N GLY A 185 -13.80 -11.00 13.64
CA GLY A 185 -14.09 -12.31 13.05
C GLY A 185 -14.74 -12.17 11.67
N ILE A 186 -15.71 -11.27 11.55
CA ILE A 186 -16.40 -10.98 10.28
C ILE A 186 -15.42 -10.43 9.23
N LEU A 187 -14.57 -9.46 9.58
CA LEU A 187 -13.67 -8.81 8.61
C LEU A 187 -12.46 -9.69 8.22
N ALA A 188 -11.85 -10.37 9.18
CA ALA A 188 -10.62 -11.13 8.97
C ALA A 188 -10.86 -12.56 8.46
N THR A 189 -11.93 -13.19 8.92
CA THR A 189 -12.18 -14.62 8.64
C THR A 189 -13.49 -14.88 7.91
N HIS A 190 -14.31 -13.85 7.69
CA HIS A 190 -15.67 -13.98 7.14
C HIS A 190 -16.51 -15.00 7.94
N SER A 191 -16.23 -15.15 9.24
CA SER A 191 -16.80 -16.16 10.14
C SER A 191 -16.98 -15.61 11.56
N LEU A 192 -17.96 -16.14 12.28
CA LEU A 192 -18.17 -15.86 13.70
C LEU A 192 -17.57 -16.93 14.63
N ASP A 193 -17.08 -18.03 14.05
CA ASP A 193 -16.67 -19.23 14.77
C ASP A 193 -15.17 -19.54 14.62
N THR A 194 -14.46 -18.76 13.80
CA THR A 194 -13.02 -18.93 13.56
C THR A 194 -12.22 -18.03 14.50
N PRO A 195 -11.29 -18.60 15.31
CA PRO A 195 -10.42 -17.79 16.16
C PRO A 195 -9.40 -17.02 15.33
N VAL A 196 -8.96 -15.86 15.83
CA VAL A 196 -7.95 -15.02 15.16
C VAL A 196 -6.62 -15.19 15.89
N PRO A 197 -5.56 -15.70 15.22
CA PRO A 197 -4.25 -15.88 15.84
C PRO A 197 -3.66 -14.56 16.34
N GLY A 198 -3.16 -14.55 17.58
CA GLY A 198 -2.46 -13.41 18.16
C GLY A 198 -0.96 -13.43 17.88
N LEU A 199 -0.32 -12.27 18.01
CA LEU A 199 1.11 -12.09 17.76
C LEU A 199 2.01 -13.01 18.59
N LYS A 200 1.65 -13.34 19.83
CA LYS A 200 2.46 -14.24 20.68
C LYS A 200 2.54 -15.65 20.10
N ASN A 201 1.40 -16.21 19.70
CA ASN A 201 1.36 -17.52 19.06
C ASN A 201 2.15 -17.51 17.74
N LEU A 202 1.97 -16.46 16.93
CA LEU A 202 2.69 -16.32 15.66
C LEU A 202 4.21 -16.14 15.85
N MET A 203 4.65 -15.49 16.93
CA MET A 203 6.06 -15.41 17.32
C MET A 203 6.62 -16.78 17.74
N ASP A 204 5.82 -17.60 18.43
CA ASP A 204 6.19 -18.95 18.81
C ASP A 204 6.31 -19.87 17.57
N ASP A 205 5.42 -19.71 16.59
CA ASP A 205 5.46 -20.42 15.31
C ASP A 205 6.70 -20.09 14.47
N ALA A 206 7.37 -18.95 14.73
CA ALA A 206 8.65 -18.62 14.09
C ALA A 206 9.82 -19.47 14.60
N LEU A 207 9.76 -20.04 15.81
CA LEU A 207 10.90 -20.77 16.40
C LEU A 207 11.31 -22.02 15.60
N PRO A 208 10.39 -22.91 15.18
CA PRO A 208 10.74 -24.02 14.30
C PRO A 208 11.39 -23.56 12.99
N ARG A 209 10.89 -22.46 12.39
CA ARG A 209 11.44 -21.88 11.15
C ARG A 209 12.85 -21.32 11.37
N LEU A 210 13.10 -20.64 12.49
CA LEU A 210 14.44 -20.16 12.86
C LEU A 210 15.44 -21.32 13.03
N LYS A 211 15.00 -22.44 13.63
CA LYS A 211 15.85 -23.64 13.80
C LYS A 211 16.19 -24.30 12.46
N ARG A 212 15.20 -24.50 11.58
CA ARG A 212 15.44 -25.04 10.22
C ARG A 212 16.24 -24.06 9.37
N GLY A 213 15.98 -22.77 9.48
CA GLY A 213 16.74 -21.73 8.80
C GLY A 213 18.21 -21.68 9.23
N ARG A 214 18.51 -21.92 10.51
CA ARG A 214 19.89 -22.10 10.99
C ARG A 214 20.57 -23.28 10.29
N GLU A 215 19.89 -24.42 10.20
CA GLU A 215 20.40 -25.60 9.50
C GLU A 215 20.66 -25.29 8.02
N ALA A 216 19.69 -24.68 7.33
CA ALA A 216 19.83 -24.23 5.94
C ALA A 216 21.05 -23.31 5.75
N TRP A 217 21.26 -22.36 6.66
CA TRP A 217 22.41 -21.45 6.63
C TRP A 217 23.75 -22.18 6.79
N LEU A 218 23.84 -23.14 7.72
CA LEU A 218 25.06 -23.91 7.94
C LEU A 218 25.38 -24.80 6.72
N LEU A 219 24.37 -25.49 6.18
CA LEU A 219 24.49 -26.29 4.97
C LEU A 219 24.88 -25.43 3.76
N MET A 220 24.28 -24.25 3.60
CA MET A 220 24.65 -23.28 2.55
C MET A 220 26.13 -22.89 2.66
N LYS A 221 26.64 -22.63 3.88
CA LYS A 221 28.06 -22.32 4.09
C LYS A 221 28.96 -23.51 3.79
N GLU A 222 28.55 -24.71 4.16
CA GLU A 222 29.28 -25.94 3.88
C GLU A 222 29.37 -26.21 2.37
N ILE A 223 28.27 -26.00 1.63
CA ILE A 223 28.24 -26.08 0.16
C ILE A 223 29.17 -25.02 -0.45
N ALA A 224 29.14 -23.79 0.06
CA ALA A 224 30.01 -22.70 -0.40
C ALA A 224 31.50 -22.96 -0.11
N GLN A 225 31.82 -23.77 0.90
CA GLN A 225 33.18 -24.23 1.20
C GLN A 225 33.63 -25.43 0.33
N GLY A 226 32.75 -25.97 -0.52
CA GLY A 226 33.06 -26.98 -1.51
C GLY A 226 32.53 -28.39 -1.21
N ASN A 227 31.91 -28.64 -0.05
CA ASN A 227 31.29 -29.94 0.20
C ASN A 227 29.92 -30.03 -0.50
N ARG A 228 29.91 -30.63 -1.68
CA ARG A 228 28.71 -30.79 -2.54
C ARG A 228 28.29 -32.25 -2.69
N SER A 229 28.47 -33.03 -1.63
CA SER A 229 27.98 -34.42 -1.62
C SER A 229 26.46 -34.47 -1.81
N PRO A 230 25.90 -35.52 -2.47
CA PRO A 230 24.45 -35.66 -2.64
C PRO A 230 23.68 -35.60 -1.31
N GLN A 231 24.29 -36.07 -0.22
CA GLN A 231 23.73 -36.02 1.13
C GLN A 231 23.54 -34.58 1.62
N VAL A 232 24.56 -33.73 1.47
CA VAL A 232 24.51 -32.31 1.89
C VAL A 232 23.53 -31.53 1.03
N LEU A 233 23.51 -31.76 -0.28
CA LEU A 233 22.56 -31.10 -1.18
C LEU A 233 21.11 -31.48 -0.86
N ASN A 234 20.83 -32.76 -0.67
CA ASN A 234 19.48 -33.22 -0.29
C ASN A 234 19.06 -32.68 1.08
N ALA A 235 19.98 -32.63 2.05
CA ALA A 235 19.73 -32.02 3.35
C ALA A 235 19.39 -30.53 3.20
N PHE A 236 20.13 -29.79 2.36
CA PHE A 236 19.88 -28.37 2.11
C PHE A 236 18.51 -28.15 1.47
N HIS A 237 18.17 -28.89 0.41
CA HIS A 237 16.88 -28.77 -0.27
C HIS A 237 15.68 -29.08 0.64
N ALA A 238 15.86 -29.90 1.68
CA ALA A 238 14.81 -30.17 2.66
C ALA A 238 14.48 -28.96 3.56
N VAL A 239 15.41 -28.01 3.71
CA VAL A 239 15.28 -26.85 4.62
C VAL A 239 15.45 -25.49 3.93
N GLU A 240 15.73 -25.45 2.63
CA GLU A 240 16.03 -24.23 1.87
C GLU A 240 14.91 -23.17 1.94
N GLY A 241 13.65 -23.62 2.06
CA GLY A 241 12.48 -22.73 2.20
C GLY A 241 12.49 -21.86 3.46
N ASP A 242 13.28 -22.21 4.49
CA ASP A 242 13.45 -21.41 5.71
C ASP A 242 14.80 -20.68 5.76
N LEU A 243 15.59 -20.67 4.68
CA LEU A 243 16.87 -19.96 4.62
C LEU A 243 16.75 -18.49 5.03
N GLY A 244 15.66 -17.81 4.63
CA GLY A 244 15.40 -16.42 5.03
C GLY A 244 15.29 -16.21 6.55
N TYR A 245 14.77 -17.19 7.29
CA TYR A 245 14.75 -17.18 8.75
C TYR A 245 16.14 -17.43 9.34
N GLY A 246 16.99 -18.22 8.65
CA GLY A 246 18.40 -18.36 8.98
C GLY A 246 19.16 -17.04 8.85
N ILE A 247 18.90 -16.30 7.76
CA ILE A 247 19.43 -14.95 7.57
C ILE A 247 18.88 -14.04 8.68
N LEU A 248 17.59 -14.05 8.99
CA LEU A 248 17.04 -13.23 10.08
C LEU A 248 17.74 -13.50 11.42
N LEU A 249 17.98 -14.77 11.76
CA LEU A 249 18.67 -15.18 12.97
C LEU A 249 20.12 -14.69 13.03
N ALA A 250 20.82 -14.67 11.90
CA ALA A 250 22.22 -14.24 11.82
C ALA A 250 22.44 -12.77 12.27
N LYS A 251 21.40 -11.94 12.26
CA LYS A 251 21.43 -10.58 12.86
C LYS A 251 21.67 -10.61 14.37
N TYR A 252 21.14 -11.62 15.04
CA TYR A 252 21.14 -11.76 16.51
C TYR A 252 22.18 -12.77 17.01
N ALA A 253 22.56 -13.73 16.15
CA ALA A 253 23.50 -14.80 16.47
C ALA A 253 24.70 -14.79 15.50
N PRO A 254 25.82 -14.13 15.87
CA PRO A 254 27.02 -14.10 15.03
C PRO A 254 27.64 -15.49 14.81
N ASP A 255 27.60 -16.35 15.84
CA ASP A 255 28.02 -17.74 15.75
C ASP A 255 26.80 -18.67 15.59
N MET A 256 26.55 -19.07 14.35
CA MET A 256 25.45 -19.98 14.01
C MET A 256 25.70 -21.43 14.46
N ASN A 257 26.92 -21.79 14.91
CA ASN A 257 27.17 -23.11 15.48
C ASN A 257 26.70 -23.21 16.93
N HIS A 258 26.65 -22.09 17.66
CA HIS A 258 26.31 -22.05 19.09
C HIS A 258 25.27 -20.97 19.39
N VAL A 259 24.07 -21.10 18.80
CA VAL A 259 22.97 -20.16 19.03
C VAL A 259 22.33 -20.39 20.41
N THR A 260 22.29 -19.35 21.24
CA THR A 260 21.71 -19.42 22.58
C THR A 260 20.19 -19.30 22.56
N PRO A 261 19.47 -19.79 23.61
CA PRO A 261 18.03 -19.60 23.72
C PRO A 261 17.60 -18.12 23.72
N GLU A 262 18.44 -17.22 24.24
CA GLU A 262 18.17 -15.78 24.25
C GLU A 262 18.24 -15.16 22.85
N GLN A 263 19.19 -15.61 22.03
CA GLN A 263 19.29 -15.19 20.63
C GLN A 263 18.09 -15.64 19.80
N TYR A 264 17.59 -16.87 20.03
CA TYR A 264 16.33 -17.31 19.41
C TYR A 264 15.15 -16.43 19.84
N ARG A 265 15.00 -16.13 21.13
CA ARG A 265 13.92 -15.24 21.61
C ARG A 265 14.03 -13.84 21.02
N ALA A 266 15.24 -13.29 20.90
CA ALA A 266 15.47 -12.00 20.27
C ALA A 266 15.08 -12.02 18.78
N ALA A 267 15.40 -13.10 18.05
CA ALA A 267 15.00 -13.28 16.66
C ALA A 267 13.49 -13.48 16.49
N GLN A 268 12.81 -14.21 17.39
CA GLN A 268 11.35 -14.34 17.38
C GLN A 268 10.66 -12.98 17.55
N ARG A 269 11.11 -12.16 18.51
CA ARG A 269 10.62 -10.78 18.67
C ARG A 269 10.94 -9.91 17.46
N GLY A 270 12.09 -10.12 16.84
CA GLY A 270 12.51 -9.44 15.63
C GLY A 270 11.78 -9.87 14.36
N ALA A 271 11.04 -10.97 14.39
CA ALA A 271 10.30 -11.51 13.25
C ALA A 271 8.95 -10.81 13.00
N ILE A 272 8.45 -10.03 13.97
CA ILE A 272 7.22 -9.25 13.84
C ILE A 272 7.52 -7.75 13.65
N PRO A 273 6.68 -7.01 12.91
CA PRO A 273 6.82 -5.56 12.78
C PRO A 273 6.48 -4.85 14.09
N GLN A 274 6.83 -3.56 14.20
CA GLN A 274 6.31 -2.76 15.31
C GLN A 274 4.80 -2.58 15.15
N VAL A 275 4.05 -2.95 16.19
CA VAL A 275 2.59 -3.03 16.13
C VAL A 275 1.95 -1.65 16.09
N ALA A 276 2.38 -0.71 16.94
CA ALA A 276 1.72 0.59 17.06
C ALA A 276 1.70 1.40 15.74
N PRO A 277 2.80 1.53 14.98
CA PRO A 277 2.76 2.21 13.69
C PRO A 277 1.82 1.54 12.69
N VAL A 278 1.83 0.21 12.58
CA VAL A 278 0.95 -0.54 11.66
C VAL A 278 -0.52 -0.34 12.05
N PHE A 279 -0.82 -0.48 13.34
CA PHE A 279 -2.16 -0.30 13.92
C PHE A 279 -2.73 1.08 13.58
N TRP A 280 -2.00 2.15 13.88
CA TRP A 280 -2.48 3.51 13.71
C TRP A 280 -2.58 3.91 12.24
N SER A 281 -1.65 3.49 11.39
CA SER A 281 -1.75 3.71 9.95
C SER A 281 -2.98 3.04 9.35
N PHE A 282 -3.33 1.82 9.79
CA PHE A 282 -4.58 1.19 9.38
C PHE A 282 -5.82 2.00 9.81
N ARG A 283 -5.87 2.50 11.05
CA ARG A 283 -7.01 3.30 11.56
C ARG A 283 -7.16 4.61 10.80
N ILE A 284 -6.05 5.29 10.51
CA ILE A 284 -6.04 6.53 9.74
C ILE A 284 -6.59 6.25 8.33
N MET A 285 -6.11 5.20 7.66
CA MET A 285 -6.56 4.81 6.33
C MET A 285 -8.06 4.52 6.30
N VAL A 286 -8.55 3.63 7.18
CA VAL A 286 -9.97 3.24 7.23
C VAL A 286 -10.85 4.43 7.64
N GLY A 287 -10.41 5.25 8.58
CA GLY A 287 -11.10 6.46 9.01
C GLY A 287 -11.26 7.47 7.88
N CYS A 288 -10.17 7.79 7.17
CA CYS A 288 -10.22 8.68 6.01
C CYS A 288 -11.07 8.09 4.87
N GLY A 289 -10.95 6.80 4.57
CA GLY A 289 -11.77 6.12 3.56
C GLY A 289 -13.27 6.16 3.87
N SER A 290 -13.64 5.95 5.14
CA SER A 290 -15.02 6.03 5.62
C SER A 290 -15.59 7.45 5.51
N LEU A 291 -14.78 8.46 5.88
CA LEU A 291 -15.17 9.87 5.72
C LEU A 291 -15.35 10.24 4.24
N LEU A 292 -14.45 9.78 3.36
CA LEU A 292 -14.55 10.00 1.91
C LEU A 292 -15.82 9.38 1.33
N LEU A 293 -16.19 8.16 1.76
CA LEU A 293 -17.45 7.54 1.35
C LEU A 293 -18.65 8.44 1.69
N VAL A 294 -18.72 8.94 2.92
CA VAL A 294 -19.82 9.82 3.35
C VAL A 294 -19.84 11.11 2.51
N VAL A 295 -18.69 11.73 2.28
CA VAL A 295 -18.57 12.94 1.45
C VAL A 295 -19.05 12.69 0.02
N MET A 296 -18.62 11.59 -0.59
CA MET A 296 -18.96 11.24 -1.97
C MET A 296 -20.44 10.86 -2.12
N LEU A 297 -21.01 10.12 -1.16
CA LEU A 297 -22.43 9.80 -1.14
C LEU A 297 -23.30 11.06 -0.99
N ILE A 298 -22.96 11.97 -0.08
CA ILE A 298 -23.67 13.25 0.07
C ILE A 298 -23.56 14.05 -1.23
N ALA A 299 -22.36 14.14 -1.82
CA ALA A 299 -22.17 14.82 -3.09
C ALA A 299 -23.01 14.21 -4.22
N LEU A 300 -23.05 12.87 -4.32
CA LEU A 300 -23.87 12.16 -5.30
C LEU A 300 -25.37 12.42 -5.10
N ILE A 301 -25.87 12.36 -3.87
CA ILE A 301 -27.28 12.64 -3.55
C ILE A 301 -27.65 14.06 -3.99
N GLN A 302 -26.76 15.03 -3.74
CA GLN A 302 -26.98 16.41 -4.17
C GLN A 302 -26.90 16.60 -5.70
N THR A 303 -26.03 15.85 -6.37
CA THR A 303 -25.97 15.78 -7.84
C THR A 303 -27.28 15.22 -8.41
N LEU A 304 -27.76 14.09 -7.91
CA LEU A 304 -29.00 13.44 -8.36
C LEU A 304 -30.25 14.31 -8.10
N ARG A 305 -30.25 15.10 -7.03
CA ARG A 305 -31.33 16.05 -6.73
C ARG A 305 -31.23 17.34 -7.54
N MET A 306 -30.18 17.54 -8.34
CA MET A 306 -29.90 18.79 -9.05
C MET A 306 -29.77 20.00 -8.10
N ARG A 307 -29.21 19.79 -6.91
CA ARG A 307 -29.07 20.78 -5.82
C ARG A 307 -27.62 20.95 -5.33
N ILE A 308 -26.65 20.83 -6.24
CA ILE A 308 -25.22 20.88 -5.92
C ILE A 308 -24.83 22.23 -5.28
N ASP A 309 -25.33 23.34 -5.81
CA ASP A 309 -24.95 24.70 -5.40
C ASP A 309 -25.88 25.32 -4.34
N GLN A 310 -26.94 24.62 -3.93
CA GLN A 310 -27.91 25.13 -2.95
C GLN A 310 -27.39 25.10 -1.50
N HIS A 311 -26.50 24.16 -1.19
CA HIS A 311 -26.02 23.94 0.18
C HIS A 311 -24.52 24.20 0.31
N ARG A 312 -24.17 25.41 0.78
CA ARG A 312 -22.77 25.83 0.94
C ARG A 312 -21.95 24.93 1.88
N TRP A 313 -22.60 24.25 2.82
CA TRP A 313 -21.92 23.32 3.73
C TRP A 313 -21.39 22.08 2.99
N VAL A 314 -22.10 21.57 1.98
CA VAL A 314 -21.65 20.42 1.16
C VAL A 314 -20.40 20.80 0.37
N LEU A 315 -20.41 21.99 -0.20
CA LEU A 315 -19.25 22.52 -0.95
C LEU A 315 -18.04 22.73 -0.03
N ARG A 316 -18.24 23.28 1.17
CA ARG A 316 -17.17 23.43 2.16
C ARG A 316 -16.64 22.07 2.61
N MET A 317 -17.52 21.15 2.96
CA MET A 317 -17.16 19.79 3.36
C MET A 317 -16.32 19.11 2.27
N THR A 318 -16.76 19.18 1.02
CA THR A 318 -16.02 18.63 -0.13
C THR A 318 -14.63 19.27 -0.23
N LEU A 319 -14.56 20.61 -0.25
CA LEU A 319 -13.29 21.32 -0.35
C LEU A 319 -12.31 20.98 0.78
N TRP A 320 -12.77 20.93 2.03
CA TRP A 320 -11.92 20.62 3.18
C TRP A 320 -11.53 19.15 3.27
N SER A 321 -12.26 18.26 2.58
CA SER A 321 -11.93 16.85 2.47
C SER A 321 -10.83 16.57 1.44
N LEU A 322 -10.36 17.60 0.72
CA LEU A 322 -9.33 17.46 -0.30
C LEU A 322 -8.07 16.71 0.20
N PRO A 323 -7.51 16.93 1.39
CA PRO A 323 -6.30 16.22 1.82
C PRO A 323 -6.51 14.74 2.16
N LEU A 324 -7.75 14.31 2.43
CA LEU A 324 -8.05 12.98 2.97
C LEU A 324 -7.59 11.82 2.08
N PRO A 325 -7.75 11.84 0.74
CA PRO A 325 -7.29 10.74 -0.10
C PRO A 325 -5.76 10.55 -0.05
N TRP A 326 -4.99 11.64 -0.02
CA TRP A 326 -3.53 11.56 0.13
C TRP A 326 -3.15 10.97 1.49
N ILE A 327 -3.76 11.43 2.58
CA ILE A 327 -3.50 10.89 3.92
C ILE A 327 -3.84 9.39 3.97
N ALA A 328 -4.97 8.99 3.40
CA ALA A 328 -5.39 7.59 3.35
C ALA A 328 -4.41 6.73 2.54
N ILE A 329 -3.98 7.20 1.37
CA ILE A 329 -3.03 6.49 0.50
C ILE A 329 -1.68 6.32 1.18
N GLU A 330 -1.11 7.39 1.75
CA GLU A 330 0.17 7.31 2.46
C GLU A 330 0.10 6.39 3.68
N ALA A 331 -0.98 6.48 4.45
CA ALA A 331 -1.22 5.58 5.59
C ALA A 331 -1.37 4.11 5.15
N GLY A 332 -2.07 3.86 4.03
CA GLY A 332 -2.24 2.52 3.46
C GLY A 332 -0.93 1.92 2.95
N TRP A 333 -0.12 2.71 2.24
CA TRP A 333 1.23 2.30 1.82
C TRP A 333 2.14 2.02 3.01
N PHE A 334 2.13 2.90 4.01
CA PHE A 334 2.90 2.70 5.23
C PHE A 334 2.48 1.40 5.94
N MET A 335 1.18 1.18 6.15
CA MET A 335 0.66 -0.05 6.76
C MET A 335 1.11 -1.30 5.99
N THR A 336 1.04 -1.25 4.66
CA THR A 336 1.36 -2.38 3.80
C THR A 336 2.86 -2.71 3.76
N GLU A 337 3.72 -1.69 3.69
CA GLU A 337 5.17 -1.85 3.51
C GLU A 337 5.90 -1.95 4.85
N PHE A 338 5.53 -1.13 5.84
CA PHE A 338 6.06 -1.24 7.19
C PHE A 338 5.55 -2.50 7.89
N GLY A 339 4.31 -2.93 7.63
CA GLY A 339 3.76 -4.19 8.11
C GLY A 339 4.43 -5.44 7.53
N ARG A 340 5.26 -5.31 6.48
CA ARG A 340 6.10 -6.41 5.96
C ARG A 340 7.43 -6.53 6.72
N GLN A 341 7.84 -5.52 7.49
CA GLN A 341 9.06 -5.60 8.30
C GLN A 341 9.00 -6.84 9.22
N PRO A 342 10.12 -7.58 9.37
CA PRO A 342 11.50 -7.23 9.00
C PRO A 342 11.92 -7.63 7.57
N TRP A 343 10.99 -7.96 6.68
CA TRP A 343 11.29 -8.54 5.37
C TRP A 343 11.30 -7.51 4.24
N ALA A 344 12.38 -7.53 3.43
CA ALA A 344 12.41 -6.86 2.13
C ALA A 344 11.58 -7.65 1.11
N ILE A 345 11.81 -8.97 1.06
CA ILE A 345 10.96 -9.96 0.38
C ILE A 345 10.49 -10.93 1.45
N GLN A 346 9.17 -11.05 1.61
CA GLN A 346 8.52 -11.82 2.67
C GLN A 346 9.13 -13.22 2.81
N ASP A 347 9.53 -13.59 4.03
CA ASP A 347 10.14 -14.87 4.42
C ASP A 347 11.45 -15.28 3.70
N ILE A 348 11.90 -14.53 2.71
CA ILE A 348 13.09 -14.85 1.89
C ILE A 348 14.28 -13.97 2.28
N LEU A 349 14.08 -12.65 2.31
CA LEU A 349 15.18 -11.69 2.42
C LEU A 349 14.88 -10.61 3.46
N PRO A 350 15.52 -10.65 4.64
CA PRO A 350 15.39 -9.61 5.65
C PRO A 350 15.97 -8.25 5.20
N THR A 351 15.37 -7.15 5.65
CA THR A 351 15.78 -5.79 5.28
C THR A 351 17.20 -5.44 5.72
N TRP A 352 17.63 -5.96 6.87
CA TRP A 352 18.99 -5.75 7.37
C TRP A 352 20.06 -6.37 6.45
N TYR A 353 19.72 -7.38 5.66
CA TYR A 353 20.64 -8.05 4.74
C TYR A 353 20.54 -7.54 3.29
N ALA A 354 19.45 -6.83 2.96
CA ALA A 354 19.15 -6.39 1.59
C ALA A 354 19.81 -5.05 1.18
N HIS A 355 20.47 -4.35 2.09
CA HIS A 355 21.03 -3.02 1.83
C HIS A 355 22.44 -3.10 1.23
N SER A 356 22.80 -2.10 0.42
CA SER A 356 24.16 -1.97 -0.11
C SER A 356 25.15 -1.56 0.99
N ALA A 357 26.39 -2.04 0.89
CA ALA A 357 27.49 -1.66 1.80
C ALA A 357 27.99 -0.23 1.50
N LEU A 358 27.24 0.78 1.98
CA LEU A 358 27.54 2.20 1.82
C LEU A 358 27.90 2.86 3.16
N THR A 359 28.67 3.94 3.08
CA THR A 359 29.00 4.74 4.28
C THR A 359 27.83 5.63 4.69
N PRO A 360 27.66 5.95 5.99
CA PRO A 360 26.63 6.89 6.45
C PRO A 360 26.70 8.26 5.77
N GLY A 361 27.90 8.74 5.41
CA GLY A 361 28.09 10.03 4.73
C GLY A 361 27.52 10.05 3.31
N GLN A 362 27.72 8.98 2.53
CA GLN A 362 27.14 8.86 1.18
C GLN A 362 25.61 8.82 1.23
N LEU A 363 25.07 8.10 2.21
CA LEU A 363 23.62 8.03 2.43
C LEU A 363 23.06 9.40 2.84
N ALA A 364 23.68 10.07 3.82
CA ALA A 364 23.24 11.38 4.29
C ALA A 364 23.28 12.45 3.18
N PHE A 365 24.35 12.46 2.37
CA PHE A 365 24.47 13.37 1.24
C PHE A 365 23.37 13.16 0.20
N SER A 366 23.18 11.92 -0.27
CA SER A 366 22.16 11.60 -1.27
C SER A 366 20.75 11.86 -0.76
N MET A 367 20.43 11.48 0.48
CA MET A 367 19.15 11.80 1.13
C MET A 367 18.94 13.30 1.23
N GLY A 368 19.93 14.07 1.68
CA GLY A 368 19.84 15.53 1.79
C GLY A 368 19.58 16.19 0.44
N LEU A 369 20.29 15.75 -0.61
CA LEU A 369 20.10 16.25 -1.97
C LEU A 369 18.69 15.95 -2.49
N ILE A 370 18.22 14.70 -2.37
CA ILE A 370 16.90 14.28 -2.85
C ILE A 370 15.79 15.02 -2.09
N LEU A 371 15.88 15.09 -0.76
CA LEU A 371 14.91 15.80 0.07
C LEU A 371 14.86 17.30 -0.25
N GLY A 372 16.01 17.94 -0.45
CA GLY A 372 16.10 19.34 -0.86
C GLY A 372 15.43 19.59 -2.21
N LEU A 373 15.74 18.76 -3.21
CA LEU A 373 15.14 18.87 -4.55
C LEU A 373 13.64 18.58 -4.55
N TYR A 374 13.19 17.54 -3.84
CA TYR A 374 11.77 17.20 -3.75
C TYR A 374 10.97 18.30 -3.05
N THR A 375 11.54 18.92 -2.01
CA THR A 375 10.91 20.06 -1.33
C THR A 375 10.77 21.26 -2.28
N LEU A 376 11.82 21.58 -3.04
CA LEU A 376 11.79 22.66 -4.03
C LEU A 376 10.72 22.41 -5.10
N PHE A 377 10.68 21.20 -5.66
CA PHE A 377 9.71 20.84 -6.70
C PHE A 377 8.28 20.80 -6.17
N LEU A 378 8.06 20.32 -4.95
CA LEU A 378 6.74 20.35 -4.31
C LEU A 378 6.24 21.79 -4.13
N ILE A 379 7.09 22.71 -3.66
CA ILE A 379 6.73 24.13 -3.53
C ILE A 379 6.36 24.72 -4.90
N ALA A 380 7.17 24.47 -5.92
CA ALA A 380 6.91 24.96 -7.27
C ALA A 380 5.61 24.38 -7.86
N GLU A 381 5.39 23.08 -7.73
CA GLU A 381 4.18 22.39 -8.21
C GLU A 381 2.93 22.92 -7.52
N VAL A 382 2.91 22.97 -6.17
CA VAL A 382 1.76 23.47 -5.41
C VAL A 382 1.47 24.93 -5.76
N TYR A 383 2.51 25.75 -5.92
CA TYR A 383 2.36 27.14 -6.37
C TYR A 383 1.68 27.21 -7.75
N LEU A 384 2.15 26.43 -8.73
CA LEU A 384 1.57 26.41 -10.07
C LEU A 384 0.15 25.87 -10.08
N MET A 385 -0.12 24.77 -9.36
CA MET A 385 -1.47 24.22 -9.21
C MET A 385 -2.43 25.25 -8.62
N GLN A 386 -2.04 25.93 -7.54
CA GLN A 386 -2.87 26.99 -6.96
C GLN A 386 -3.05 28.18 -7.90
N LYS A 387 -2.00 28.59 -8.61
CA LYS A 387 -2.06 29.68 -9.59
C LYS A 387 -3.09 29.39 -10.68
N TYR A 388 -3.00 28.23 -11.34
CA TYR A 388 -3.91 27.89 -12.44
C TYR A 388 -5.31 27.53 -11.97
N ALA A 389 -5.46 26.88 -10.80
CA ALA A 389 -6.78 26.66 -10.19
C ALA A 389 -7.48 27.98 -9.80
N ARG A 390 -6.72 29.02 -9.42
CA ARG A 390 -7.31 30.34 -9.12
C ARG A 390 -7.68 31.14 -10.36
N LEU A 391 -6.94 30.97 -11.45
CA LEU A 391 -7.21 31.64 -12.73
C LEU A 391 -8.51 31.13 -13.38
N GLY A 392 -8.75 29.82 -13.32
CA GLY A 392 -9.96 29.21 -13.90
C GLY A 392 -9.90 29.00 -15.42
N PRO A 393 -10.83 28.20 -15.96
CA PRO A 393 -10.84 27.83 -17.38
C PRO A 393 -11.22 28.99 -18.31
N SER A 394 -12.09 29.92 -17.91
CA SER A 394 -12.45 31.06 -18.77
C SER A 394 -11.24 31.92 -19.14
N ALA A 395 -10.36 32.24 -18.19
CA ALA A 395 -9.15 33.02 -18.47
C ALA A 395 -8.23 32.32 -19.49
N MET A 396 -8.13 30.98 -19.42
CA MET A 396 -7.29 30.18 -20.32
C MET A 396 -7.90 30.04 -21.73
N GLN A 397 -9.23 29.89 -21.82
CA GLN A 397 -9.93 29.82 -23.11
C GLN A 397 -9.81 31.14 -23.88
N HIS A 398 -9.94 32.28 -23.21
CA HIS A 398 -9.75 33.59 -23.82
C HIS A 398 -8.32 33.77 -24.34
N GLN A 399 -7.30 33.31 -23.61
CA GLN A 399 -5.91 33.32 -24.08
C GLN A 399 -5.68 32.42 -25.31
N GLN A 400 -6.26 31.21 -25.33
CA GLN A 400 -6.15 30.31 -26.48
C GLN A 400 -6.84 30.86 -27.72
N GLN A 401 -8.02 31.48 -27.57
CA GLN A 401 -8.73 32.12 -28.68
C GLN A 401 -7.94 33.31 -29.23
N ALA A 402 -7.36 34.15 -28.35
CA ALA A 402 -6.52 35.26 -28.77
C ALA A 402 -5.25 34.80 -29.53
N GLN A 403 -4.64 33.69 -29.12
CA GLN A 403 -3.48 33.10 -29.81
C GLN A 403 -3.81 32.38 -31.13
N GLN A 404 -5.08 32.04 -31.38
CA GLN A 404 -5.52 31.45 -32.65
C GLN A 404 -5.96 32.51 -33.66
N GLN A 405 -6.21 33.74 -33.21
CA GLN A 405 -6.67 34.86 -34.05
C GLN A 405 -5.56 35.83 -34.46
N GLY A 406 -4.38 35.77 -33.81
CA GLY A 406 -3.17 36.50 -34.20
C GLY A 406 -2.11 35.53 -34.69
#